data_AF-A0A9P6FS36-F1
#
_entry.id   AF-A0A9P6FS36-F1
#
_cell.length_a   1.000
_cell.length_b   1.000
_cell.length_c   1.000
_cell.angle_alpha   90.00
_cell.angle_beta   90.00
_cell.angle_gamma   90.00
#
_symmetry.space_group_name_H-M   'P 1'
#
loop_
_entity.id
_entity.type
_entity.pdbx_description
1 polymer ?
#
loop_
_entity_poly.entity_id
_entity_poly.type
_entity_poly.pdbx_seq_one_letter_code
_entity_poly.pdbx_strand_id
1 'polypeptide(L)'
;QPCIMTKKSNHKSKAKAKSPKPNTSSTAGTSNISDISNISNISNISNISSSSNTTTPADLKAFLDAIDTLELSDHKMPILFSGDKEPKKPNGPKNDFYQYVPFTILSYFSEGSLNKGPTDQIKVYDIEGRVVRLDDVSSSYGIKNLNQDLGLKEWTDFQRSLREVETGSMPIIKNVVETSTVVSISRAALGELKKFLVVLQYMTEKRRQQFVDGVFDQGTNDIIQGHMRHNKITSTKDVWFKNLHWLVKSPPEKIAKDAGKLILGRSHHSFTQAIREYKGPIQALELVDSATMLTHFLCIWEAPEGTEFILSDSCQGLFEGNTIEKINNLYILSPKHMLVLVERGYMQKGPLFGKSWFHDYHAFPETVYKNGRVRNPTDFRMDDIFKYRRVVLSKKSVHVVNSIILNARFKFVTFRSNSTMFKSLKFYDQHKVEFFGDSHDYSALKRQLFTEMNRTHSS
;
A
#
# COMPACT_ATOMS: atom_id res chain seq x y z
N GLN A 1 8.93 -23.31 -45.50
CA GLN A 1 8.13 -24.54 -45.67
C GLN A 1 6.97 -24.50 -44.69
N PRO A 2 5.73 -24.24 -45.14
CA PRO A 2 4.55 -24.21 -44.27
C PRO A 2 3.80 -25.55 -44.37
N CYS A 3 3.27 -26.04 -43.25
CA CYS A 3 2.34 -27.17 -43.26
C CYS A 3 0.94 -26.67 -42.90
N ILE A 4 0.11 -26.61 -43.93
CA ILE A 4 -1.34 -26.49 -43.90
C ILE A 4 -1.89 -27.92 -43.87
N MET A 5 -2.84 -28.23 -42.99
CA MET A 5 -3.92 -29.18 -43.31
C MET A 5 -5.23 -28.76 -42.64
N THR A 6 -6.25 -28.71 -43.50
CA THR A 6 -7.69 -28.66 -43.24
C THR A 6 -8.18 -30.11 -43.01
N LYS A 7 -9.38 -30.51 -42.54
CA LYS A 7 -10.76 -30.08 -42.84
C LYS A 7 -11.75 -30.96 -42.03
N LYS A 8 -12.85 -30.36 -41.55
CA LYS A 8 -14.27 -30.80 -41.49
C LYS A 8 -14.70 -32.18 -40.93
N SER A 9 -15.73 -32.16 -40.07
CA SER A 9 -17.05 -32.77 -40.40
C SER A 9 -18.21 -32.15 -39.61
N ASN A 10 -19.35 -31.99 -40.30
CA ASN A 10 -20.63 -31.45 -39.85
C ASN A 10 -21.47 -32.47 -39.05
N HIS A 11 -22.37 -31.99 -38.19
CA HIS A 11 -23.75 -32.53 -38.15
C HIS A 11 -24.78 -31.48 -37.70
N LYS A 12 -25.84 -31.33 -38.51
CA LYS A 12 -27.09 -30.60 -38.28
C LYS A 12 -28.20 -31.61 -37.95
N SER A 13 -29.12 -31.25 -37.04
CA SER A 13 -30.56 -31.62 -37.06
C SER A 13 -31.27 -30.86 -35.93
N LYS A 14 -32.11 -29.86 -36.22
CA LYS A 14 -33.56 -29.88 -36.52
C LYS A 14 -34.44 -29.58 -35.29
N ALA A 15 -35.39 -28.67 -35.52
CA ALA A 15 -36.26 -28.00 -34.58
C ALA A 15 -37.49 -28.82 -34.14
N LYS A 16 -38.15 -28.40 -33.04
CA LYS A 16 -39.62 -28.39 -32.93
C LYS A 16 -40.09 -27.45 -31.80
N ALA A 17 -41.04 -26.59 -32.17
CA ALA A 17 -41.80 -25.71 -31.29
C ALA A 17 -42.98 -26.44 -30.63
N LYS A 18 -43.43 -25.96 -29.47
CA LYS A 18 -44.85 -25.85 -29.06
C LYS A 18 -44.99 -25.11 -27.71
N SER A 19 -45.77 -24.04 -27.71
CA SER A 19 -46.45 -23.43 -26.56
C SER A 19 -47.91 -23.92 -26.50
N PRO A 20 -48.63 -23.86 -25.36
CA PRO A 20 -49.33 -22.62 -24.95
C PRO A 20 -49.46 -22.33 -23.42
N LYS A 21 -49.81 -21.06 -23.15
CA LYS A 21 -50.25 -20.31 -21.93
C LYS A 21 -51.50 -20.88 -21.19
N PRO A 22 -52.11 -20.22 -20.16
CA PRO A 22 -51.71 -19.16 -19.19
C PRO A 22 -52.17 -19.41 -17.71
N ASN A 23 -51.81 -18.52 -16.76
CA ASN A 23 -52.72 -17.84 -15.76
C ASN A 23 -51.92 -17.13 -14.63
N THR A 24 -51.95 -15.78 -14.56
CA THR A 24 -52.74 -14.87 -13.67
C THR A 24 -52.11 -14.52 -12.29
N SER A 25 -51.91 -13.20 -12.10
CA SER A 25 -52.11 -12.36 -10.87
C SER A 25 -51.32 -12.70 -9.57
N SER A 26 -50.84 -11.79 -8.71
CA SER A 26 -50.97 -10.34 -8.54
C SER A 26 -49.91 -9.82 -7.52
N THR A 27 -49.64 -8.50 -7.60
CA THR A 27 -49.32 -7.54 -6.50
C THR A 27 -48.34 -7.89 -5.38
N ALA A 28 -47.25 -7.10 -5.27
CA ALA A 28 -47.06 -6.08 -4.24
C ALA A 28 -45.63 -5.47 -4.33
N GLY A 29 -45.55 -4.15 -4.11
CA GLY A 29 -44.35 -3.36 -4.32
C GLY A 29 -43.20 -3.69 -3.36
N THR A 30 -41.98 -3.58 -3.88
CA THR A 30 -40.75 -3.53 -3.10
C THR A 30 -39.95 -2.31 -3.52
N SER A 31 -39.60 -1.51 -2.52
CA SER A 31 -38.70 -0.36 -2.61
C SER A 31 -37.30 -0.83 -2.97
N ASN A 32 -36.74 -0.24 -4.02
CA ASN A 32 -35.35 -0.44 -4.43
C ASN A 32 -34.39 0.06 -3.35
N ILE A 33 -33.77 -0.87 -2.63
CA ILE A 33 -32.44 -0.70 -2.03
C ILE A 33 -31.61 -1.86 -2.57
N SER A 34 -30.94 -1.61 -3.69
CA SER A 34 -29.98 -2.53 -4.29
C SER A 34 -28.74 -1.74 -4.67
N ASP A 35 -27.93 -1.43 -3.66
CA ASP A 35 -26.52 -1.10 -3.80
C ASP A 35 -25.89 -1.39 -2.44
N ILE A 36 -24.67 -1.94 -2.44
CA ILE A 36 -23.96 -2.61 -1.32
C ILE A 36 -24.25 -4.12 -1.24
N SER A 37 -23.98 -4.83 -2.35
CA SER A 37 -23.48 -6.20 -2.27
C SER A 37 -22.51 -6.42 -3.43
N ASN A 38 -21.22 -6.25 -3.17
CA ASN A 38 -20.12 -6.81 -3.96
C ASN A 38 -18.80 -6.63 -3.19
N ILE A 39 -18.77 -7.27 -2.01
CA ILE A 39 -17.55 -7.64 -1.28
C ILE A 39 -17.54 -9.17 -1.26
N SER A 40 -17.22 -9.76 -2.40
CA SER A 40 -17.00 -11.20 -2.53
C SER A 40 -16.26 -11.50 -3.84
N ASN A 41 -14.97 -11.22 -3.87
CA ASN A 41 -14.04 -11.96 -4.72
C ASN A 41 -13.11 -12.82 -3.84
N ILE A 42 -13.72 -13.54 -2.89
CA ILE A 42 -13.11 -14.65 -2.16
C ILE A 42 -14.18 -15.74 -2.02
N SER A 43 -14.42 -16.45 -3.11
CA SER A 43 -15.19 -17.70 -3.09
C SER A 43 -14.72 -18.57 -4.26
N ASN A 44 -13.49 -19.08 -4.17
CA ASN A 44 -13.01 -20.27 -4.89
C ASN A 44 -11.59 -20.67 -4.41
N ILE A 45 -11.42 -20.82 -3.10
CA ILE A 45 -10.22 -21.45 -2.51
C ILE A 45 -10.70 -22.59 -1.61
N SER A 46 -11.22 -23.64 -2.23
CA SER A 46 -11.49 -24.91 -1.55
C SER A 46 -10.74 -26.10 -2.16
N ASN A 47 -9.88 -25.90 -3.16
CA ASN A 47 -9.12 -26.99 -3.80
C ASN A 47 -7.67 -26.59 -4.16
N ILE A 48 -6.89 -26.14 -3.19
CA ILE A 48 -5.41 -26.14 -3.32
C ILE A 48 -4.86 -27.14 -2.30
N SER A 49 -4.55 -28.33 -2.80
CA SER A 49 -3.86 -29.38 -2.08
C SER A 49 -2.42 -28.95 -1.73
N SER A 50 -2.17 -28.80 -0.43
CA SER A 50 -0.92 -29.07 0.29
C SER A 50 0.39 -29.06 -0.50
N SER A 51 1.07 -27.91 -0.54
CA SER A 51 2.54 -27.84 -0.37
C SER A 51 2.96 -26.42 0.06
N SER A 52 2.77 -26.10 1.34
CA SER A 52 3.22 -24.83 1.92
C SER A 52 4.57 -25.02 2.61
N ASN A 53 5.65 -24.58 1.96
CA ASN A 53 6.91 -24.30 2.66
C ASN A 53 7.04 -22.78 2.82
N THR A 54 6.63 -22.32 4.01
CA THR A 54 6.77 -20.96 4.52
C THR A 54 8.24 -20.57 4.67
N THR A 55 8.52 -19.28 4.89
CA THR A 55 9.84 -18.79 5.36
C THR A 55 10.37 -19.77 6.38
N THR A 56 11.61 -20.28 6.20
CA THR A 56 12.03 -21.36 7.08
C THR A 56 12.05 -20.85 8.52
N PRO A 57 11.64 -21.66 9.51
CA PRO A 57 11.82 -21.31 10.90
C PRO A 57 13.25 -20.84 11.20
N ALA A 58 14.25 -21.31 10.44
CA ALA A 58 15.64 -20.88 10.52
C ALA A 58 15.88 -19.43 10.05
N ASP A 59 15.25 -18.93 8.99
CA ASP A 59 15.43 -17.55 8.52
C ASP A 59 14.77 -16.52 9.44
N LEU A 60 13.56 -16.83 9.90
CA LEU A 60 12.86 -15.98 10.87
C LEU A 60 13.53 -16.08 12.24
N LYS A 61 14.03 -17.25 12.63
CA LYS A 61 14.81 -17.42 13.86
C LYS A 61 16.15 -16.69 13.74
N ALA A 62 16.84 -16.72 12.61
CA ALA A 62 18.07 -15.97 12.41
C ALA A 62 17.83 -14.45 12.48
N PHE A 63 16.70 -13.97 11.94
CA PHE A 63 16.30 -12.56 12.06
C PHE A 63 15.93 -12.17 13.50
N LEU A 64 15.23 -13.05 14.22
CA LEU A 64 14.81 -12.80 15.61
C LEU A 64 15.96 -12.98 16.61
N ASP A 65 16.85 -13.95 16.39
CA ASP A 65 18.13 -14.10 17.11
C ASP A 65 19.00 -12.85 16.89
N ALA A 66 18.95 -12.22 15.71
CA ALA A 66 19.56 -10.90 15.48
C ALA A 66 18.99 -9.82 16.39
N ILE A 67 17.67 -9.82 16.59
CA ILE A 67 16.94 -8.84 17.38
C ILE A 67 17.18 -9.04 18.87
N ASP A 68 17.14 -10.28 19.36
CA ASP A 68 17.35 -10.60 20.79
C ASP A 68 18.77 -10.31 21.27
N THR A 69 19.76 -10.19 20.38
CA THR A 69 21.15 -9.90 20.75
C THR A 69 21.50 -8.41 20.70
N LEU A 70 20.60 -7.56 20.20
CA LEU A 70 20.76 -6.09 20.16
C LEU A 70 20.35 -5.39 21.47
N GLU A 71 19.99 -6.14 22.52
CA GLU A 71 19.46 -5.66 23.81
C GLU A 71 20.51 -5.05 24.77
N LEU A 72 21.60 -4.44 24.27
CA LEU A 72 22.57 -3.70 25.10
C LEU A 72 23.11 -2.43 24.42
N SER A 73 22.26 -1.42 24.20
CA SER A 73 22.71 -0.01 24.26
C SER A 73 21.53 0.96 24.32
N ASP A 74 21.23 1.45 25.52
CA ASP A 74 20.44 2.68 25.71
C ASP A 74 21.27 3.86 25.21
N HIS A 75 21.10 4.26 23.95
CA HIS A 75 21.68 5.49 23.41
C HIS A 75 20.56 6.41 22.90
N LYS A 76 20.22 7.41 23.73
CA LYS A 76 19.51 8.60 23.28
C LYS A 76 20.42 9.36 22.31
N MET A 77 20.04 9.39 21.03
CA MET A 77 20.67 10.26 20.04
C MET A 77 20.40 11.73 20.39
N PRO A 78 21.39 12.64 20.31
CA PRO A 78 21.16 14.07 20.47
C PRO A 78 20.40 14.61 19.25
N ILE A 79 19.25 15.23 19.52
CA ILE A 79 18.47 15.97 18.53
C ILE A 79 19.21 17.29 18.25
N LEU A 80 19.82 17.40 17.07
CA LEU A 80 20.40 18.65 16.57
C LEU A 80 19.48 19.23 15.49
N PHE A 81 18.43 19.94 15.89
CA PHE A 81 17.80 21.03 15.12
C PHE A 81 16.94 21.88 16.07
N SER A 82 17.51 22.98 16.57
CA SER A 82 16.77 24.07 17.22
C SER A 82 16.43 25.12 16.16
N GLY A 83 15.14 25.31 15.93
CA GLY A 83 14.61 26.31 15.03
C GLY A 83 13.14 26.59 15.35
N ASP A 84 12.83 26.81 16.62
CA ASP A 84 11.49 27.16 17.08
C ASP A 84 11.13 28.57 16.59
N LYS A 85 10.26 28.62 15.59
CA LYS A 85 9.25 29.67 15.52
C LYS A 85 7.91 28.98 15.74
N GLU A 86 7.33 29.18 16.91
CA GLU A 86 5.93 28.80 17.17
C GLU A 86 5.04 29.36 16.05
N PRO A 87 4.24 28.52 15.36
CA PRO A 87 3.32 29.01 14.38
C PRO A 87 2.24 29.86 15.08
N LYS A 88 2.09 31.11 14.62
CA LYS A 88 1.01 32.00 15.05
C LYS A 88 -0.33 31.28 14.96
N LYS A 89 -1.11 31.27 16.04
CA LYS A 89 -2.46 30.67 16.11
C LYS A 89 -3.34 31.25 15.00
N PRO A 90 -3.84 30.43 14.05
CA PRO A 90 -4.82 30.91 13.08
C PRO A 90 -6.18 31.13 13.77
N ASN A 91 -6.78 32.29 13.53
CA ASN A 91 -8.12 32.63 14.01
C ASN A 91 -9.18 31.92 13.16
N GLY A 92 -10.00 31.09 13.80
CA GLY A 92 -11.14 30.36 13.23
C GLY A 92 -10.97 28.83 13.29
N PRO A 93 -12.04 28.04 13.46
CA PRO A 93 -11.97 26.59 13.36
C PRO A 93 -11.65 26.23 11.91
N LYS A 94 -10.36 26.15 11.58
CA LYS A 94 -9.93 25.52 10.32
C LYS A 94 -10.47 24.10 10.38
N ASN A 95 -11.14 23.66 9.32
CA ASN A 95 -11.46 22.24 9.14
C ASN A 95 -10.15 21.46 9.34
N ASP A 96 -10.08 20.67 10.40
CA ASP A 96 -8.89 19.88 10.71
C ASP A 96 -8.84 18.74 9.69
N PHE A 97 -8.06 18.92 8.63
CA PHE A 97 -7.75 17.87 7.68
C PHE A 97 -6.53 17.10 8.18
N TYR A 98 -6.67 15.77 8.28
CA TYR A 98 -5.54 14.88 8.45
C TYR A 98 -5.19 14.22 7.12
N GLN A 99 -3.98 14.47 6.61
CA GLN A 99 -3.55 13.91 5.32
C GLN A 99 -3.01 12.49 5.50
N TYR A 100 -3.61 11.51 4.80
CA TYR A 100 -3.05 10.15 4.75
C TYR A 100 -1.99 9.99 3.66
N VAL A 101 -1.88 10.94 2.72
CA VAL A 101 -0.69 11.10 1.89
C VAL A 101 0.13 12.28 2.45
N PRO A 102 1.39 12.07 2.85
CA PRO A 102 2.23 13.15 3.38
C PRO A 102 2.29 14.35 2.45
N PHE A 103 2.18 15.56 3.02
CA PHE A 103 2.25 16.82 2.28
C PHE A 103 3.49 16.90 1.38
N THR A 104 4.64 16.45 1.88
CA THR A 104 5.90 16.41 1.13
C THR A 104 5.75 15.60 -0.18
N ILE A 105 5.05 14.46 -0.14
CA ILE A 105 4.82 13.63 -1.33
C ILE A 105 3.90 14.38 -2.31
N LEU A 106 2.80 14.94 -1.83
CA LEU A 106 1.87 15.71 -2.67
C LEU A 106 2.55 16.91 -3.33
N SER A 107 3.46 17.58 -2.62
CA SER A 107 4.20 18.73 -3.16
C SER A 107 5.04 18.37 -4.40
N TYR A 108 5.53 17.12 -4.50
CA TYR A 108 6.25 16.66 -5.69
C TYR A 108 5.35 16.43 -6.92
N PHE A 109 4.03 16.40 -6.73
CA PHE A 109 3.05 16.34 -7.81
C PHE A 109 2.53 17.71 -8.24
N SER A 110 2.89 18.78 -7.52
CA SER A 110 2.43 20.14 -7.85
C SER A 110 2.97 20.63 -9.20
N GLU A 111 2.22 21.52 -9.85
CA GLU A 111 2.58 22.05 -11.19
C GLU A 111 3.77 23.04 -11.15
N GLY A 112 4.22 23.44 -9.96
CA GLY A 112 5.38 24.31 -9.75
C GLY A 112 6.71 23.66 -10.15
N SER A 113 7.58 24.42 -10.81
CA SER A 113 9.01 24.06 -10.85
C SER A 113 9.57 24.24 -9.43
N LEU A 114 10.46 23.33 -8.97
CA LEU A 114 11.18 23.47 -7.70
C LEU A 114 11.77 24.89 -7.48
N ASN A 115 12.02 25.63 -8.57
CA ASN A 115 12.62 26.97 -8.59
C ASN A 115 11.64 28.15 -8.50
N LYS A 116 10.31 27.95 -8.64
CA LYS A 116 9.30 29.05 -8.63
C LYS A 116 8.49 29.13 -7.33
N GLY A 117 8.89 28.36 -6.32
CA GLY A 117 8.05 28.07 -5.16
C GLY A 117 6.96 27.05 -5.52
N PRO A 118 6.64 26.10 -4.63
CA PRO A 118 5.53 25.19 -4.86
C PRO A 118 4.26 26.02 -5.04
N THR A 119 3.58 25.87 -6.18
CA THR A 119 2.15 26.15 -6.21
C THR A 119 1.53 25.11 -5.31
N ASP A 120 0.73 25.50 -4.32
CA ASP A 120 0.03 24.54 -3.45
C ASP A 120 -1.09 23.80 -4.20
N GLN A 121 -1.03 23.69 -5.53
CA GLN A 121 -2.04 23.07 -6.39
C GLN A 121 -1.51 21.82 -7.09
N ILE A 122 -2.35 20.80 -7.12
CA ILE A 122 -2.15 19.55 -7.84
C ILE A 122 -3.31 19.29 -8.78
N LYS A 123 -3.04 18.60 -9.88
CA LYS A 123 -4.07 18.17 -10.82
C LYS A 123 -4.71 16.88 -10.34
N VAL A 124 -5.99 16.96 -10.01
CA VAL A 124 -6.77 15.85 -9.45
C VAL A 124 -7.91 15.50 -10.40
N TYR A 125 -8.06 14.22 -10.71
CA TYR A 125 -9.28 13.66 -11.28
C TYR A 125 -10.16 13.11 -10.17
N ASP A 126 -11.33 13.71 -10.01
CA ASP A 126 -12.41 13.23 -9.15
C ASP A 126 -13.20 12.16 -9.91
N ILE A 127 -13.20 10.91 -9.43
CA ILE A 127 -13.90 9.82 -10.11
C ILE A 127 -15.41 10.02 -10.06
N GLU A 128 -15.94 10.44 -8.92
CA GLU A 128 -17.39 10.58 -8.74
C GLU A 128 -17.90 11.76 -9.56
N GLY A 129 -17.23 12.91 -9.43
CA GLY A 129 -17.53 14.10 -10.24
C GLY A 129 -17.16 13.96 -11.72
N ARG A 130 -16.39 12.93 -12.08
CA ARG A 130 -15.83 12.68 -13.42
C ARG A 130 -15.15 13.90 -14.03
N VAL A 131 -14.44 14.69 -13.23
CA VAL A 131 -13.85 15.97 -13.66
C VAL A 131 -12.39 16.08 -13.23
N VAL A 132 -11.56 16.62 -14.12
CA VAL A 132 -10.20 17.06 -13.78
C VAL A 132 -10.25 18.49 -13.26
N ARG A 133 -9.67 18.73 -12.09
CA ARG A 133 -9.55 20.07 -11.49
C ARG A 133 -8.15 20.29 -10.93
N LEU A 134 -7.78 21.54 -10.77
CA LEU A 134 -6.69 21.92 -9.88
C LEU A 134 -7.27 22.02 -8.47
N ASP A 135 -6.64 21.32 -7.52
CA ASP A 135 -7.08 21.27 -6.13
C ASP A 135 -5.88 21.59 -5.23
N ASP A 136 -6.15 22.10 -4.04
CA ASP A 136 -5.10 22.47 -3.10
C ASP A 136 -4.50 21.20 -2.48
N VAL A 137 -3.17 21.19 -2.30
CA VAL A 137 -2.45 20.08 -1.68
C VAL A 137 -2.96 19.84 -0.25
N SER A 138 -3.37 20.90 0.46
CA SER A 138 -3.89 20.82 1.83
C SER A 138 -5.28 20.17 1.92
N SER A 139 -6.14 20.37 0.91
CA SER A 139 -7.51 19.82 0.86
C SER A 139 -7.56 18.42 0.24
N SER A 140 -6.69 18.16 -0.72
CA SER A 140 -6.63 16.89 -1.44
C SER A 140 -6.06 15.79 -0.55
N TYR A 141 -6.68 14.62 -0.54
CA TYR A 141 -6.26 13.47 0.28
C TYR A 141 -6.31 13.70 1.81
N GLY A 142 -7.04 14.71 2.27
CA GLY A 142 -7.30 14.94 3.69
C GLY A 142 -8.57 14.23 4.18
N ILE A 143 -8.50 13.61 5.36
CA ILE A 143 -9.68 13.18 6.13
C ILE A 143 -10.16 14.39 6.92
N LYS A 144 -11.35 14.87 6.58
CA LYS A 144 -12.02 15.94 7.33
C LYS A 144 -12.38 15.45 8.72
N ASN A 145 -12.12 16.26 9.73
CA ASN A 145 -12.63 16.09 11.09
C ASN A 145 -12.22 14.77 11.76
N LEU A 146 -11.08 14.17 11.38
CA LEU A 146 -10.62 12.90 11.96
C LEU A 146 -10.61 12.94 13.50
N ASN A 147 -10.22 14.08 14.06
CA ASN A 147 -10.17 14.34 15.50
C ASN A 147 -11.56 14.25 16.14
N GLN A 148 -12.56 14.88 15.50
CA GLN A 148 -13.95 14.90 15.97
C GLN A 148 -14.60 13.54 15.79
N ASP A 149 -14.36 12.91 14.65
CA ASP A 149 -14.85 11.57 14.35
C ASP A 149 -14.39 10.62 15.44
N LEU A 150 -13.11 10.65 15.82
CA LEU A 150 -12.56 9.73 16.80
C LEU A 150 -13.00 10.04 18.23
N GLY A 151 -13.22 11.31 18.60
CA GLY A 151 -13.66 11.67 19.95
C GLY A 151 -12.65 11.31 21.05
N LEU A 152 -11.38 11.13 20.69
CA LEU A 152 -10.36 10.58 21.57
C LEU A 152 -9.59 11.69 22.28
N LYS A 153 -9.58 11.64 23.62
CA LYS A 153 -8.77 12.54 24.46
C LYS A 153 -7.27 12.44 24.17
N GLU A 154 -6.82 11.26 23.78
CA GLU A 154 -5.40 10.94 23.51
C GLU A 154 -4.95 11.36 22.10
N TRP A 155 -5.85 11.93 21.30
CA TRP A 155 -5.58 12.25 19.91
C TRP A 155 -4.40 13.22 19.71
N THR A 156 -4.27 14.23 20.56
CA THR A 156 -3.16 15.20 20.49
C THR A 156 -1.79 14.53 20.67
N ASP A 157 -1.68 13.60 21.62
CA ASP A 157 -0.43 12.88 21.87
C ASP A 157 -0.13 11.88 20.74
N PHE A 158 -1.18 11.27 20.18
CA PHE A 158 -1.05 10.43 19.00
C PHE A 158 -0.55 11.24 17.78
N GLN A 159 -1.13 12.42 17.51
CA GLN A 159 -0.67 13.29 16.43
C GLN A 159 0.79 13.68 16.58
N ARG A 160 1.24 13.97 17.80
CA ARG A 160 2.67 14.24 18.08
C ARG A 160 3.54 13.04 17.71
N SER A 161 3.17 11.86 18.19
CA SER A 161 3.92 10.61 17.93
C SER A 161 3.97 10.30 16.42
N LEU A 162 2.87 10.54 15.72
CA LEU A 162 2.79 10.32 14.28
C LEU A 162 3.66 11.29 13.49
N ARG A 163 3.68 12.57 13.88
CA ARG A 163 4.60 13.58 13.32
C ARG A 163 6.06 13.23 13.56
N GLU A 164 6.39 12.64 14.69
CA GLU A 164 7.77 12.18 14.98
C GLU A 164 8.20 11.09 14.00
N VAL A 165 7.35 10.08 13.75
CA VAL A 165 7.63 9.01 12.77
C VAL A 165 7.75 9.56 11.35
N GLU A 166 6.87 10.49 10.97
CA GLU A 166 6.94 11.19 9.68
C GLU A 166 8.24 12.00 9.55
N THR A 167 8.51 12.86 10.53
CA THR A 167 9.69 13.75 10.55
C THR A 167 10.99 12.95 10.51
N GLY A 168 11.07 11.82 11.20
CA GLY A 168 12.24 10.93 11.15
C GLY A 168 12.48 10.32 9.76
N SER A 169 11.42 10.08 8.99
CA SER A 169 11.49 9.42 7.68
C SER A 169 11.65 10.40 6.50
N MET A 170 11.20 11.65 6.66
CA MET A 170 11.24 12.66 5.59
C MET A 170 12.64 12.95 5.03
N PRO A 171 13.72 13.05 5.82
CA PRO A 171 15.06 13.26 5.29
C PRO A 171 15.48 12.17 4.31
N ILE A 172 15.10 10.91 4.57
CA ILE A 172 15.39 9.80 3.66
C ILE A 172 14.58 9.94 2.38
N ILE A 173 13.28 10.25 2.47
CA ILE A 173 12.43 10.42 1.29
C ILE A 173 12.94 11.57 0.41
N LYS A 174 13.31 12.71 1.00
CA LYS A 174 13.94 13.82 0.28
C LYS A 174 15.22 13.38 -0.42
N ASN A 175 16.10 12.69 0.29
CA ASN A 175 17.32 12.12 -0.30
C ASN A 175 17.00 11.16 -1.48
N VAL A 176 15.98 10.32 -1.33
CA VAL A 176 15.51 9.41 -2.41
C VAL A 176 14.98 10.17 -3.61
N VAL A 177 14.37 11.35 -3.44
CA VAL A 177 13.82 12.13 -4.55
C VAL A 177 14.85 13.07 -5.19
N GLU A 178 15.76 13.63 -4.39
CA GLU A 178 16.65 14.73 -4.78
C GLU A 178 18.06 14.29 -5.21
N THR A 179 18.57 13.17 -4.70
CA THR A 179 19.89 12.65 -5.10
C THR A 179 19.83 12.07 -6.52
N SER A 180 20.94 11.73 -7.18
CA SER A 180 20.92 11.24 -8.58
C SER A 180 21.39 9.80 -8.77
N THR A 181 22.09 9.19 -7.80
CA THR A 181 22.78 7.91 -8.04
C THR A 181 22.59 6.87 -6.95
N VAL A 182 23.06 7.15 -5.73
CA VAL A 182 23.08 6.20 -4.62
C VAL A 182 22.52 6.83 -3.36
N VAL A 183 21.55 6.15 -2.75
CA VAL A 183 20.95 6.55 -1.48
C VAL A 183 21.55 5.70 -0.37
N SER A 184 22.23 6.33 0.58
CA SER A 184 22.78 5.64 1.77
C SER A 184 21.82 5.78 2.94
N ILE A 185 21.45 4.67 3.56
CA ILE A 185 20.52 4.61 4.70
C ILE A 185 21.14 3.72 5.77
N SER A 186 21.22 4.19 7.02
CA SER A 186 21.64 3.32 8.12
C SER A 186 20.57 2.28 8.46
N ARG A 187 20.95 1.18 9.11
CA ARG A 187 20.00 0.14 9.53
C ARG A 187 18.90 0.68 10.43
N ALA A 188 19.23 1.50 11.43
CA ALA A 188 18.24 2.14 12.28
C ALA A 188 17.26 3.00 11.46
N ALA A 189 17.80 3.86 10.59
CA ALA A 189 16.98 4.77 9.79
C ALA A 189 16.11 4.02 8.77
N LEU A 190 16.59 2.89 8.24
CA LEU A 190 15.80 1.99 7.39
C LEU A 190 14.65 1.32 8.16
N GLY A 191 14.89 0.91 9.42
CA GLY A 191 13.85 0.35 10.29
C GLY A 191 12.73 1.37 10.54
N GLU A 192 13.10 2.60 10.85
CA GLU A 192 12.16 3.71 11.05
C GLU A 192 11.39 4.07 9.77
N LEU A 193 12.08 4.14 8.61
CA LEU A 193 11.43 4.36 7.33
C LEU A 193 10.39 3.26 7.03
N LYS A 194 10.73 1.99 7.25
CA LYS A 194 9.78 0.89 7.02
C LYS A 194 8.59 0.95 7.97
N LYS A 195 8.80 1.30 9.24
CA LYS A 195 7.71 1.54 10.20
C LYS A 195 6.79 2.66 9.70
N PHE A 196 7.36 3.75 9.20
CA PHE A 196 6.58 4.82 8.58
C PHE A 196 5.76 4.33 7.37
N LEU A 197 6.33 3.51 6.48
CA LEU A 197 5.59 2.91 5.36
C LEU A 197 4.45 1.98 5.80
N VAL A 198 4.68 1.17 6.84
CA VAL A 198 3.63 0.34 7.48
C VAL A 198 2.49 1.21 8.01
N VAL A 199 2.84 2.29 8.72
CA VAL A 199 1.86 3.25 9.24
C VAL A 199 1.06 3.90 8.10
N LEU A 200 1.72 4.35 7.03
CA LEU A 200 1.03 4.93 5.86
C LEU A 200 0.03 3.96 5.24
N GLN A 201 0.41 2.69 5.05
CA GLN A 201 -0.49 1.67 4.51
C GLN A 201 -1.69 1.42 5.42
N TYR A 202 -1.47 1.36 6.73
CA TYR A 202 -2.53 1.12 7.71
C TYR A 202 -3.52 2.30 7.82
N MET A 203 -3.05 3.52 7.57
CA MET A 203 -3.87 4.74 7.61
C MET A 203 -4.65 5.02 6.33
N THR A 204 -4.56 4.17 5.31
CA THR A 204 -5.32 4.35 4.07
C THR A 204 -6.82 4.48 4.36
N GLU A 205 -7.51 5.34 3.59
CA GLU A 205 -8.94 5.59 3.77
C GLU A 205 -9.75 4.30 3.70
N LYS A 206 -9.40 3.40 2.77
CA LYS A 206 -10.02 2.08 2.65
C LYS A 206 -9.92 1.27 3.94
N ARG A 207 -8.74 1.24 4.58
CA ARG A 207 -8.52 0.49 5.82
C ARG A 207 -9.29 1.14 6.98
N ARG A 208 -9.27 2.46 7.09
CA ARG A 208 -10.07 3.20 8.08
C ARG A 208 -11.56 2.88 7.92
N GLN A 209 -12.08 3.02 6.70
CA GLN A 209 -13.50 2.79 6.40
C GLN A 209 -13.92 1.36 6.75
N GLN A 210 -13.07 0.37 6.51
CA GLN A 210 -13.31 -1.02 6.90
C GLN A 210 -13.63 -1.15 8.40
N PHE A 211 -12.86 -0.48 9.27
CA PHE A 211 -13.08 -0.51 10.71
C PHE A 211 -14.20 0.41 11.19
N VAL A 212 -14.41 1.54 10.52
CA VAL A 212 -15.52 2.45 10.82
C VAL A 212 -16.86 1.79 10.51
N ASP A 213 -16.99 1.14 9.36
CA ASP A 213 -18.21 0.47 8.92
C ASP A 213 -18.38 -0.92 9.55
N GLY A 214 -17.30 -1.48 10.11
CA GLY A 214 -17.31 -2.82 10.70
C GLY A 214 -17.46 -3.94 9.67
N VAL A 215 -17.05 -3.71 8.42
CA VAL A 215 -17.25 -4.66 7.31
C VAL A 215 -16.00 -5.52 7.11
N PHE A 216 -16.10 -6.77 7.56
CA PHE A 216 -15.02 -7.77 7.48
C PHE A 216 -15.56 -9.09 6.94
N ASP A 217 -14.68 -9.92 6.35
CA ASP A 217 -15.00 -11.33 6.16
C ASP A 217 -15.16 -12.04 7.51
N GLN A 218 -15.86 -13.16 7.54
CA GLN A 218 -16.19 -13.87 8.78
C GLN A 218 -14.95 -14.22 9.62
N GLY A 219 -13.87 -14.70 8.97
CA GLY A 219 -12.66 -15.12 9.67
C GLY A 219 -11.94 -13.94 10.32
N THR A 220 -11.81 -12.84 9.59
CA THR A 220 -11.26 -11.59 10.13
C THR A 220 -12.13 -11.02 11.25
N ASN A 221 -13.46 -11.04 11.10
CA ASN A 221 -14.38 -10.56 12.12
C ASN A 221 -14.22 -11.37 13.42
N ASP A 222 -14.15 -12.69 13.36
CA ASP A 222 -13.98 -13.54 14.54
C ASP A 222 -12.73 -13.18 15.36
N ILE A 223 -11.61 -12.91 14.66
CA ILE A 223 -10.35 -12.51 15.28
C ILE A 223 -10.47 -11.11 15.91
N ILE A 224 -11.09 -10.16 15.22
CA ILE A 224 -11.32 -8.80 15.74
C ILE A 224 -12.21 -8.86 16.98
N GLN A 225 -13.32 -9.60 16.94
CA GLN A 225 -14.22 -9.76 18.08
C GLN A 225 -13.53 -10.44 19.27
N GLY A 226 -12.66 -11.42 19.02
CA GLY A 226 -11.80 -12.02 20.04
C GLY A 226 -10.88 -11.00 20.71
N HIS A 227 -10.17 -10.20 19.89
CA HIS A 227 -9.30 -9.14 20.36
C HIS A 227 -10.07 -8.07 21.16
N MET A 228 -11.26 -7.68 20.70
CA MET A 228 -12.14 -6.71 21.36
C MET A 228 -12.57 -7.20 22.74
N ARG A 229 -13.07 -8.44 22.85
CA ARG A 229 -13.45 -9.05 24.14
C ARG A 229 -12.28 -9.08 25.11
N HIS A 230 -11.10 -9.48 24.63
CA HIS A 230 -9.92 -9.57 25.48
C HIS A 230 -9.46 -8.22 26.02
N ASN A 231 -9.37 -7.22 25.14
CA ASN A 231 -8.86 -5.89 25.46
C ASN A 231 -9.95 -4.90 25.93
N LYS A 232 -11.17 -5.40 26.19
CA LYS A 232 -12.34 -4.60 26.61
C LYS A 232 -12.59 -3.41 25.68
N ILE A 233 -12.51 -3.65 24.37
CA ILE A 233 -12.75 -2.66 23.32
C ILE A 233 -14.19 -2.80 22.85
N THR A 234 -14.92 -1.69 22.77
CA THR A 234 -16.36 -1.68 22.48
C THR A 234 -16.68 -1.46 21.01
N SER A 235 -15.76 -0.92 20.22
CA SER A 235 -15.97 -0.69 18.79
C SER A 235 -14.77 -1.13 17.94
N THR A 236 -15.03 -1.51 16.69
CA THR A 236 -13.99 -1.83 15.69
C THR A 236 -13.16 -0.59 15.34
N LYS A 237 -13.76 0.60 15.37
CA LYS A 237 -13.07 1.87 15.21
C LYS A 237 -12.00 2.10 16.29
N ASP A 238 -12.30 1.77 17.54
CA ASP A 238 -11.32 1.83 18.63
C ASP A 238 -10.19 0.81 18.45
N VAL A 239 -10.48 -0.37 17.88
CA VAL A 239 -9.45 -1.35 17.49
C VAL A 239 -8.51 -0.73 16.45
N TRP A 240 -9.05 -0.10 15.41
CA TRP A 240 -8.24 0.56 14.38
C TRP A 240 -7.28 1.58 14.99
N PHE A 241 -7.81 2.48 15.83
CA PHE A 241 -7.00 3.52 16.46
C PHE A 241 -5.96 2.93 17.42
N LYS A 242 -6.34 1.96 18.27
CA LYS A 242 -5.40 1.33 19.22
C LYS A 242 -4.27 0.60 18.52
N ASN A 243 -4.56 -0.12 17.43
CA ASN A 243 -3.54 -0.76 16.60
C ASN A 243 -2.59 0.28 16.01
N LEU A 244 -3.12 1.35 15.40
CA LEU A 244 -2.33 2.43 14.81
C LEU A 244 -1.45 3.12 15.85
N HIS A 245 -2.01 3.47 17.00
CA HIS A 245 -1.28 4.07 18.11
C HIS A 245 -0.17 3.16 18.63
N TRP A 246 -0.42 1.84 18.73
CA TRP A 246 0.60 0.88 19.11
C TRP A 246 1.72 0.75 18.07
N LEU A 247 1.39 0.74 16.77
CA LEU A 247 2.37 0.69 15.67
C LEU A 247 3.27 1.92 15.67
N VAL A 248 2.71 3.11 15.87
CA VAL A 248 3.47 4.36 15.91
C VAL A 248 4.43 4.39 17.12
N LYS A 249 3.96 3.95 18.29
CA LYS A 249 4.76 3.98 19.53
C LYS A 249 5.74 2.84 19.69
N SER A 250 5.55 1.71 19.01
CA SER A 250 6.43 0.56 19.15
C SER A 250 7.64 0.67 18.23
N PRO A 251 8.87 0.45 18.72
CA PRO A 251 10.05 0.40 17.87
C PRO A 251 9.98 -0.83 16.93
N PRO A 252 10.59 -0.78 15.73
CA PRO A 252 10.54 -1.87 14.75
C PRO A 252 10.94 -3.25 15.32
N GLU A 253 11.92 -3.29 16.21
CA GLU A 253 12.44 -4.50 16.84
C GLU A 253 11.38 -5.17 17.71
N LYS A 254 10.59 -4.38 18.45
CA LYS A 254 9.50 -4.89 19.29
C LYS A 254 8.38 -5.49 18.44
N ILE A 255 8.02 -4.83 17.34
CA ILE A 255 7.00 -5.33 16.41
C ILE A 255 7.43 -6.70 15.86
N ALA A 256 8.68 -6.79 15.40
CA ALA A 256 9.25 -8.03 14.92
C ALA A 256 9.30 -9.12 16.00
N LYS A 257 9.79 -8.80 17.21
CA LYS A 257 9.89 -9.73 18.35
C LYS A 257 8.52 -10.29 18.75
N ASP A 258 7.51 -9.44 18.86
CA ASP A 258 6.16 -9.88 19.24
C ASP A 258 5.51 -10.73 18.15
N ALA A 259 5.69 -10.40 16.87
CA ALA A 259 5.22 -11.25 15.77
C ALA A 259 5.97 -12.59 15.71
N GLY A 260 7.27 -12.59 16.01
CA GLY A 260 8.10 -13.79 16.08
C GLY A 260 7.55 -14.86 17.01
N LYS A 261 7.00 -14.46 18.16
CA LYS A 261 6.34 -15.36 19.13
C LYS A 261 5.12 -16.09 18.56
N LEU A 262 4.48 -15.52 17.53
CA LEU A 262 3.33 -16.10 16.84
C LEU A 262 3.72 -17.02 15.69
N ILE A 263 4.83 -16.72 15.00
CA ILE A 263 5.18 -17.40 13.75
C ILE A 263 6.20 -18.52 13.95
N LEU A 264 7.19 -18.35 14.85
CA LEU A 264 8.31 -19.28 14.97
C LEU A 264 7.91 -20.68 15.44
N GLY A 265 8.41 -21.70 14.73
CA GLY A 265 8.32 -23.11 15.14
C GLY A 265 6.92 -23.72 15.04
N ARG A 266 5.99 -23.05 14.37
CA ARG A 266 4.58 -23.44 14.29
C ARG A 266 4.22 -24.03 12.93
N SER A 267 3.49 -25.14 12.93
CA SER A 267 2.74 -25.63 11.76
C SER A 267 1.59 -24.66 11.42
N HIS A 268 1.05 -24.74 10.20
CA HIS A 268 -0.07 -23.88 9.79
C HIS A 268 -1.27 -23.95 10.75
N HIS A 269 -1.64 -25.15 11.22
CA HIS A 269 -2.73 -25.31 12.20
C HIS A 269 -2.42 -24.58 13.51
N SER A 270 -1.20 -24.73 14.01
CA SER A 270 -0.76 -24.05 15.24
C SER A 270 -0.59 -22.53 15.06
N PHE A 271 -0.39 -22.03 13.84
CA PHE A 271 -0.36 -20.60 13.55
C PHE A 271 -1.77 -19.99 13.63
N THR A 272 -2.78 -20.60 13.00
CA THR A 272 -4.17 -20.12 13.10
C THR A 272 -4.64 -20.09 14.55
N GLN A 273 -4.26 -21.11 15.34
CA GLN A 273 -4.53 -21.14 16.77
C GLN A 273 -3.78 -20.02 17.52
N ALA A 274 -2.49 -19.80 17.23
CA ALA A 274 -1.69 -18.72 17.81
C ALA A 274 -2.35 -17.34 17.62
N ILE A 275 -2.80 -17.06 16.40
CA ILE A 275 -3.48 -15.81 16.04
C ILE A 275 -4.75 -15.61 16.86
N ARG A 276 -5.55 -16.66 17.05
CA ARG A 276 -6.79 -16.62 17.84
C ARG A 276 -6.55 -16.47 19.34
N GLU A 277 -5.47 -17.05 19.84
CA GLU A 277 -5.09 -17.03 21.26
C GLU A 277 -4.27 -15.81 21.64
N TYR A 278 -3.79 -15.03 20.67
CA TYR A 278 -2.98 -13.85 20.92
C TYR A 278 -3.77 -12.80 21.69
N LYS A 279 -3.21 -12.44 22.84
CA LYS A 279 -3.79 -11.53 23.84
C LYS A 279 -3.01 -10.22 23.95
N GLY A 280 -2.29 -9.86 22.89
CA GLY A 280 -1.48 -8.65 22.90
C GLY A 280 -2.27 -7.36 22.68
N PRO A 281 -1.55 -6.22 22.77
CA PRO A 281 -2.13 -4.88 22.69
C PRO A 281 -2.52 -4.44 21.27
N ILE A 282 -2.10 -5.19 20.24
CA ILE A 282 -2.46 -5.00 18.84
C ILE A 282 -3.20 -6.25 18.36
N GLN A 283 -4.07 -6.13 17.37
CA GLN A 283 -4.70 -7.29 16.75
C GLN A 283 -3.65 -8.17 16.04
N ALA A 284 -3.79 -9.50 16.15
CA ALA A 284 -2.76 -10.46 15.79
C ALA A 284 -2.38 -10.47 14.29
N LEU A 285 -3.35 -10.31 13.39
CA LEU A 285 -3.10 -10.23 11.95
C LEU A 285 -2.35 -8.94 11.61
N GLU A 286 -2.71 -7.79 12.21
CA GLU A 286 -1.99 -6.54 11.99
C GLU A 286 -0.54 -6.62 12.46
N LEU A 287 -0.30 -7.30 13.58
CA LEU A 287 1.06 -7.54 14.08
C LEU A 287 1.88 -8.35 13.08
N VAL A 288 1.33 -9.46 12.60
CA VAL A 288 2.01 -10.32 11.63
C VAL A 288 2.23 -9.60 10.30
N ASP A 289 1.22 -8.92 9.77
CA ASP A 289 1.33 -8.16 8.51
C ASP A 289 2.41 -7.07 8.64
N SER A 290 2.38 -6.30 9.74
CA SER A 290 3.36 -5.23 10.00
C SER A 290 4.77 -5.78 10.12
N ALA A 291 4.98 -6.85 10.91
CA ALA A 291 6.28 -7.46 11.06
C ALA A 291 6.79 -8.06 9.74
N THR A 292 5.92 -8.69 8.97
CA THR A 292 6.26 -9.22 7.65
C THR A 292 6.79 -8.08 6.78
N MET A 293 6.09 -6.96 6.69
CA MET A 293 6.55 -5.78 5.94
C MET A 293 7.88 -5.21 6.42
N LEU A 294 8.14 -5.19 7.74
CA LEU A 294 9.43 -4.75 8.28
C LEU A 294 10.59 -5.66 7.82
N THR A 295 10.32 -6.96 7.59
CA THR A 295 11.32 -7.92 7.09
C THR A 295 11.57 -7.83 5.58
N HIS A 296 10.66 -7.24 4.80
CA HIS A 296 10.85 -7.05 3.36
C HIS A 296 12.12 -6.26 3.08
N PHE A 297 12.80 -6.51 1.97
CA PHE A 297 13.90 -5.64 1.57
C PHE A 297 13.35 -4.46 0.75
N LEU A 298 14.08 -3.34 0.77
CA LEU A 298 13.67 -2.11 0.10
C LEU A 298 14.31 -2.04 -1.29
N CYS A 299 13.54 -1.62 -2.28
CA CYS A 299 14.00 -1.20 -3.60
C CYS A 299 13.64 0.27 -3.82
N ILE A 300 14.42 0.96 -4.65
CA ILE A 300 14.10 2.30 -5.15
C ILE A 300 13.90 2.21 -6.65
N TRP A 301 12.68 2.46 -7.12
CA TRP A 301 12.36 2.44 -8.54
C TRP A 301 12.21 3.86 -9.09
N GLU A 302 12.64 4.04 -10.33
CA GLU A 302 12.58 5.29 -11.06
C GLU A 302 11.80 5.14 -12.38
N ALA A 303 10.89 6.07 -12.65
CA ALA A 303 10.17 6.11 -13.92
C ALA A 303 11.06 6.73 -15.01
N PRO A 304 11.29 6.05 -16.15
CA PRO A 304 12.12 6.56 -17.23
C PRO A 304 11.53 7.83 -17.83
N GLU A 305 12.34 8.54 -18.60
CA GLU A 305 11.93 9.76 -19.29
C GLU A 305 10.66 9.55 -20.16
N GLY A 306 9.79 10.56 -20.15
CA GLY A 306 8.50 10.51 -20.84
C GLY A 306 7.43 9.62 -20.17
N THR A 307 7.69 9.10 -18.98
CA THR A 307 6.72 8.39 -18.14
C THR A 307 6.71 8.94 -16.71
N GLU A 308 5.65 8.62 -15.96
CA GLU A 308 5.47 9.05 -14.59
C GLU A 308 4.60 8.05 -13.82
N PHE A 309 4.83 7.96 -12.51
CA PHE A 309 3.91 7.31 -11.59
C PHE A 309 2.77 8.24 -11.24
N ILE A 310 1.56 7.69 -11.17
CA ILE A 310 0.37 8.41 -10.70
C ILE A 310 0.17 8.17 -9.21
N LEU A 311 -0.63 9.02 -8.57
CA LEU A 311 -0.97 8.93 -7.15
C LEU A 311 -2.49 8.77 -6.99
N SER A 312 -2.92 7.97 -6.02
CA SER A 312 -4.34 7.85 -5.63
C SER A 312 -4.50 7.73 -4.13
N ASP A 313 -5.73 7.80 -3.62
CA ASP A 313 -5.99 7.72 -2.18
C ASP A 313 -5.75 6.35 -1.56
N SER A 314 -5.57 5.34 -2.42
CA SER A 314 -5.29 3.97 -2.03
C SER A 314 -3.86 3.53 -2.39
N CYS A 315 -3.00 4.42 -2.92
CA CYS A 315 -1.74 4.01 -3.56
C CYS A 315 -0.62 3.59 -2.60
N GLN A 316 -0.68 4.00 -1.33
CA GLN A 316 0.37 3.72 -0.34
C GLN A 316 0.20 2.31 0.23
N GLY A 317 1.12 1.41 -0.12
CA GLY A 317 1.03 0.00 0.26
C GLY A 317 0.12 -0.83 -0.63
N LEU A 318 -0.12 -0.40 -1.89
CA LEU A 318 -0.66 -1.30 -2.90
C LEU A 318 0.32 -2.43 -3.14
N PHE A 319 -0.17 -3.62 -3.45
CA PHE A 319 0.70 -4.76 -3.61
C PHE A 319 0.45 -5.53 -4.90
N GLU A 320 1.52 -6.17 -5.36
CA GLU A 320 1.46 -7.27 -6.32
C GLU A 320 1.36 -8.60 -5.57
N GLY A 321 0.53 -9.50 -6.07
CA GLY A 321 0.36 -10.85 -5.53
C GLY A 321 -1.08 -11.06 -5.05
N ASN A 322 -1.25 -11.92 -4.06
CA ASN A 322 -2.55 -12.19 -3.45
C ASN A 322 -2.57 -11.73 -1.98
N THR A 323 -3.71 -11.89 -1.30
CA THR A 323 -3.86 -11.44 0.09
C THR A 323 -2.95 -12.16 1.07
N ILE A 324 -2.49 -13.36 0.73
CA ILE A 324 -1.60 -14.20 1.53
C ILE A 324 -0.14 -13.91 1.16
N GLU A 325 0.14 -13.73 -0.13
CA GLU A 325 1.48 -13.59 -0.71
C GLU A 325 1.60 -12.25 -1.40
N LYS A 326 1.91 -11.21 -0.61
CA LYS A 326 2.22 -9.87 -1.12
C LYS A 326 3.69 -9.85 -1.55
N ILE A 327 3.95 -9.91 -2.85
CA ILE A 327 5.32 -9.99 -3.40
C ILE A 327 6.00 -8.63 -3.33
N ASN A 328 5.33 -7.59 -3.82
CA ASN A 328 5.83 -6.21 -3.84
C ASN A 328 4.80 -5.31 -3.17
N ASN A 329 5.19 -4.44 -2.25
CA ASN A 329 4.35 -3.36 -1.71
C ASN A 329 4.92 -2.02 -2.23
N LEU A 330 4.08 -1.23 -2.88
CA LEU A 330 4.42 -0.04 -3.66
C LEU A 330 4.09 1.23 -2.86
N TYR A 331 5.03 2.17 -2.83
CA TYR A 331 4.88 3.47 -2.16
C TYR A 331 5.35 4.59 -3.07
N ILE A 332 4.41 5.34 -3.63
CA ILE A 332 4.71 6.42 -4.56
C ILE A 332 5.21 7.64 -3.77
N LEU A 333 6.41 8.11 -4.10
CA LEU A 333 7.01 9.30 -3.47
C LEU A 333 6.87 10.54 -4.35
N SER A 334 6.95 10.37 -5.66
CA SER A 334 6.84 11.46 -6.64
C SER A 334 6.42 10.89 -8.01
N PRO A 335 6.15 11.74 -9.01
CA PRO A 335 5.96 11.27 -10.39
C PRO A 335 7.14 10.45 -10.94
N LYS A 336 8.34 10.56 -10.33
CA LYS A 336 9.56 9.89 -10.80
C LYS A 336 10.05 8.76 -9.92
N HIS A 337 9.77 8.79 -8.62
CA HIS A 337 10.38 7.86 -7.68
C HIS A 337 9.32 7.13 -6.85
N MET A 338 9.59 5.86 -6.56
CA MET A 338 8.84 5.08 -5.58
C MET A 338 9.77 4.22 -4.74
N LEU A 339 9.28 3.86 -3.56
CA LEU A 339 9.85 2.80 -2.74
C LEU A 339 9.05 1.53 -2.96
N VAL A 340 9.75 0.39 -2.96
CA VAL A 340 9.11 -0.92 -3.04
C VAL A 340 9.63 -1.81 -1.93
N LEU A 341 8.74 -2.34 -1.10
CA LEU A 341 9.06 -3.38 -0.14
C LEU A 341 8.81 -4.74 -0.81
N VAL A 342 9.86 -5.52 -0.99
CA VAL A 342 9.83 -6.79 -1.69
C VAL A 342 9.99 -7.95 -0.70
N GLU A 343 9.12 -8.95 -0.82
CA GLU A 343 9.10 -10.13 0.04
C GLU A 343 10.35 -10.97 -0.20
N ARG A 344 11.04 -11.37 0.87
CA ARG A 344 12.35 -12.04 0.75
C ARG A 344 12.23 -13.49 0.29
N GLY A 345 11.21 -14.20 0.74
CA GLY A 345 10.94 -15.59 0.38
C GLY A 345 10.76 -15.77 -1.13
N TYR A 346 10.12 -14.82 -1.81
CA TYR A 346 9.93 -14.77 -3.24
C TYR A 346 11.27 -14.86 -3.99
N MET A 347 12.29 -14.14 -3.53
CA MET A 347 13.61 -14.15 -4.17
C MET A 347 14.37 -15.46 -3.98
N GLN A 348 14.10 -16.20 -2.90
CA GLN A 348 14.81 -17.43 -2.58
C GLN A 348 14.18 -18.67 -3.21
N LYS A 349 12.86 -18.66 -3.41
CA LYS A 349 12.09 -19.90 -3.59
C LYS A 349 11.71 -20.23 -5.03
N GLY A 350 12.19 -19.45 -6.01
CA GLY A 350 11.94 -19.72 -7.42
C GLY A 350 10.44 -19.74 -7.79
N PRO A 351 10.02 -20.47 -8.83
CA PRO A 351 8.71 -20.30 -9.50
C PRO A 351 7.47 -20.70 -8.67
N LEU A 352 7.62 -21.15 -7.42
CA LEU A 352 6.49 -21.57 -6.57
C LEU A 352 5.55 -20.41 -6.18
N PHE A 353 6.05 -19.17 -6.16
CA PHE A 353 5.29 -17.98 -5.75
C PHE A 353 4.62 -17.24 -6.93
N GLY A 354 4.43 -17.93 -8.05
CA GLY A 354 4.09 -17.29 -9.31
C GLY A 354 5.23 -16.42 -9.83
N LYS A 355 5.08 -15.86 -11.03
CA LYS A 355 6.06 -14.92 -11.59
C LYS A 355 5.61 -13.50 -11.27
N SER A 356 6.46 -12.75 -10.56
CA SER A 356 6.28 -11.31 -10.44
C SER A 356 6.40 -10.64 -11.81
N TRP A 357 5.49 -9.71 -12.10
CA TRP A 357 5.57 -8.74 -13.18
C TRP A 357 6.82 -7.87 -13.12
N PHE A 358 7.48 -7.81 -11.96
CA PHE A 358 8.62 -6.93 -11.69
C PHE A 358 9.89 -7.67 -11.25
N HIS A 359 9.99 -8.98 -11.51
CA HIS A 359 11.15 -9.79 -11.10
C HIS A 359 12.51 -9.22 -11.55
N ASP A 360 12.56 -8.56 -12.71
CA ASP A 360 13.79 -7.97 -13.26
C ASP A 360 14.23 -6.66 -12.57
N TYR A 361 13.39 -6.08 -11.69
CA TYR A 361 13.65 -4.77 -11.08
C TYR A 361 14.04 -4.84 -9.60
N HIS A 362 14.35 -6.04 -9.10
CA HIS A 362 14.78 -6.25 -7.73
C HIS A 362 16.29 -6.08 -7.61
N ALA A 363 16.73 -4.98 -7.00
CA ALA A 363 18.15 -4.70 -6.77
C ALA A 363 18.46 -4.69 -5.27
N PHE A 364 19.32 -5.61 -4.83
CA PHE A 364 19.80 -5.63 -3.46
C PHE A 364 20.73 -4.43 -3.19
N PRO A 365 20.64 -3.80 -2.01
CA PRO A 365 21.59 -2.77 -1.62
C PRO A 365 22.98 -3.38 -1.40
N GLU A 366 24.01 -2.61 -1.75
CA GLU A 366 25.34 -2.87 -1.22
C GLU A 366 25.32 -2.57 0.28
N THR A 367 25.75 -3.52 1.12
CA THR A 367 25.75 -3.35 2.58
C THR A 367 27.18 -3.16 3.06
N VAL A 368 27.43 -2.06 3.77
CA VAL A 368 28.68 -1.76 4.44
C VAL A 368 28.51 -1.99 5.93
N TYR A 369 29.01 -3.12 6.40
CA TYR A 369 28.98 -3.51 7.80
C TYR A 369 30.10 -2.81 8.58
N LYS A 370 29.76 -2.21 9.71
CA LYS A 370 30.75 -1.49 10.54
C LYS A 370 31.76 -2.42 11.22
N ASN A 371 31.34 -3.64 11.55
CA ASN A 371 32.19 -4.68 12.13
C ASN A 371 32.98 -5.49 11.08
N GLY A 372 32.96 -5.10 9.79
CA GLY A 372 33.58 -5.87 8.72
C GLY A 372 32.75 -7.10 8.33
N ARG A 373 33.28 -8.31 8.52
CA ARG A 373 32.59 -9.53 8.03
C ARG A 373 31.54 -10.01 9.05
N VAL A 374 30.27 -9.98 8.67
CA VAL A 374 29.17 -10.61 9.42
C VAL A 374 29.27 -12.13 9.28
N ARG A 375 29.28 -12.83 10.42
CA ARG A 375 29.20 -14.30 10.50
C ARG A 375 27.93 -14.74 11.20
N ASN A 376 27.48 -13.96 12.17
CA ASN A 376 26.31 -14.24 13.01
C ASN A 376 25.33 -13.07 12.98
N PRO A 377 24.04 -13.32 13.26
CA PRO A 377 23.04 -12.25 13.38
C PRO A 377 23.41 -11.19 14.42
N THR A 378 24.17 -11.58 15.44
CA THR A 378 24.69 -10.72 16.52
C THR A 378 25.70 -9.67 16.03
N ASP A 379 26.28 -9.87 14.85
CA ASP A 379 27.31 -8.99 14.30
C ASP A 379 26.72 -7.75 13.62
N PHE A 380 25.41 -7.75 13.37
CA PHE A 380 24.70 -6.62 12.77
C PHE A 380 24.66 -5.44 13.74
N ARG A 381 24.83 -4.23 13.20
CA ARG A 381 24.75 -3.00 13.97
C ARG A 381 23.74 -2.02 13.39
N MET A 382 23.19 -1.19 14.27
CA MET A 382 22.24 -0.16 13.90
C MET A 382 22.84 0.93 12.99
N ASP A 383 24.16 1.09 13.02
CA ASP A 383 24.94 2.01 12.19
C ASP A 383 25.54 1.37 10.92
N ASP A 384 25.20 0.11 10.61
CA ASP A 384 25.46 -0.49 9.29
C ASP A 384 24.79 0.34 8.20
N ILE A 385 25.44 0.51 7.06
CA ILE A 385 24.96 1.36 5.96
C ILE A 385 24.52 0.50 4.77
N PHE A 386 23.31 0.73 4.31
CA PHE A 386 22.77 0.20 3.06
C PHE A 386 22.85 1.25 1.96
N LYS A 387 23.50 0.92 0.85
CA LYS A 387 23.62 1.76 -0.34
C LYS A 387 22.68 1.24 -1.42
N TYR A 388 21.59 1.96 -1.64
CA TYR A 388 20.58 1.63 -2.64
C TYR A 388 20.90 2.33 -3.96
N ARG A 389 20.88 1.56 -5.04
CA ARG A 389 20.86 2.09 -6.41
C ARG A 389 19.43 2.24 -6.89
N ARG A 390 19.17 3.24 -7.72
CA ARG A 390 17.89 3.36 -8.39
C ARG A 390 17.81 2.37 -9.55
N VAL A 391 16.67 1.71 -9.64
CA VAL A 391 16.35 0.84 -10.77
C VAL A 391 15.39 1.59 -11.68
N VAL A 392 15.85 1.95 -12.87
CA VAL A 392 15.01 2.59 -13.88
C VAL A 392 14.11 1.52 -14.50
N LEU A 393 12.80 1.69 -14.37
CA LEU A 393 11.83 0.76 -14.93
C LEU A 393 11.75 0.89 -16.45
N SER A 394 11.26 -0.16 -17.13
CA SER A 394 10.78 0.02 -18.50
C SER A 394 9.51 0.88 -18.53
N LYS A 395 9.24 1.56 -19.65
CA LYS A 395 8.00 2.31 -19.86
C LYS A 395 6.76 1.42 -19.66
N LYS A 396 6.83 0.18 -20.16
CA LYS A 396 5.77 -0.83 -19.98
C LYS A 396 5.51 -1.10 -18.49
N SER A 397 6.56 -1.31 -17.71
CA SER A 397 6.44 -1.60 -16.27
C SER A 397 5.88 -0.42 -15.48
N VAL A 398 6.20 0.83 -15.82
CA VAL A 398 5.52 2.00 -15.24
C VAL A 398 4.02 1.97 -15.53
N HIS A 399 3.61 1.62 -16.75
CA HIS A 399 2.19 1.52 -17.08
C HIS A 399 1.49 0.34 -16.39
N VAL A 400 2.20 -0.77 -16.10
CA VAL A 400 1.68 -1.86 -15.26
C VAL A 400 1.46 -1.35 -13.83
N VAL A 401 2.41 -0.65 -13.24
CA VAL A 401 2.23 -0.03 -11.90
C VAL A 401 1.02 0.91 -11.90
N ASN A 402 0.94 1.82 -12.86
CA ASN A 402 -0.20 2.74 -12.96
C ASN A 402 -1.52 1.97 -13.16
N SER A 403 -1.51 0.81 -13.83
CA SER A 403 -2.69 -0.05 -13.98
C SER A 403 -3.14 -0.68 -12.67
N ILE A 404 -2.20 -1.10 -11.81
CA ILE A 404 -2.50 -1.56 -10.44
C ILE A 404 -3.16 -0.44 -9.64
N ILE A 405 -2.59 0.77 -9.71
CA ILE A 405 -3.15 1.95 -9.03
C ILE A 405 -4.55 2.25 -9.54
N LEU A 406 -4.74 2.30 -10.86
CA LEU A 406 -6.03 2.52 -11.52
C LEU A 406 -7.07 1.43 -11.19
N ASN A 407 -6.66 0.23 -10.83
CA ASN A 407 -7.61 -0.81 -10.46
C ASN A 407 -8.05 -0.75 -8.99
N ALA A 408 -7.30 -0.06 -8.12
CA ALA A 408 -7.38 -0.18 -6.67
C ALA A 408 -8.64 0.39 -5.99
N ARG A 409 -9.64 0.87 -6.76
CA ARG A 409 -10.86 1.57 -6.28
C ARG A 409 -10.52 2.72 -5.33
N PHE A 410 -10.50 3.93 -5.86
CA PHE A 410 -10.09 5.14 -5.15
C PHE A 410 -11.06 6.27 -5.51
N LYS A 411 -11.02 7.39 -4.79
CA LYS A 411 -11.85 8.56 -5.04
C LYS A 411 -11.16 9.55 -5.99
N PHE A 412 -9.83 9.64 -5.90
CA PHE A 412 -9.03 10.65 -6.58
C PHE A 412 -7.79 10.08 -7.27
N VAL A 413 -7.46 10.58 -8.46
CA VAL A 413 -6.14 10.37 -9.11
C VAL A 413 -5.44 11.69 -9.25
N THR A 414 -4.17 11.73 -8.85
CA THR A 414 -3.27 12.84 -9.14
C THR A 414 -2.21 12.40 -10.13
N PHE A 415 -1.96 13.25 -11.11
CA PHE A 415 -0.97 13.05 -12.18
C PHE A 415 -0.42 14.41 -12.61
N ARG A 416 0.77 14.42 -13.22
CA ARG A 416 1.43 15.67 -13.58
C ARG A 416 1.25 16.01 -15.06
N SER A 417 1.44 15.02 -15.93
CA SER A 417 1.40 15.20 -17.39
C SER A 417 0.13 14.60 -18.00
N ASN A 418 -0.65 15.42 -18.70
CA ASN A 418 -1.84 14.97 -19.41
C ASN A 418 -1.51 13.87 -20.45
N SER A 419 -0.38 14.03 -21.15
CA SER A 419 0.09 13.06 -22.15
C SER A 419 0.48 11.72 -21.52
N THR A 420 1.21 11.76 -20.41
CA THR A 420 1.64 10.54 -19.71
C THR A 420 0.46 9.80 -19.09
N MET A 421 -0.46 10.55 -18.49
CA MET A 421 -1.69 9.98 -17.94
C MET A 421 -2.54 9.33 -19.03
N PHE A 422 -2.72 10.00 -20.17
CA PHE A 422 -3.46 9.44 -21.30
C PHE A 422 -2.85 8.14 -21.85
N LYS A 423 -1.51 8.08 -21.93
CA LYS A 423 -0.79 6.84 -22.31
C LYS A 423 -1.02 5.71 -21.29
N SER A 424 -1.00 6.03 -19.99
CA SER A 424 -1.28 5.06 -18.93
C SER A 424 -2.72 4.53 -19.01
N LEU A 425 -3.70 5.40 -19.27
CA LEU A 425 -5.09 4.98 -19.48
C LEU A 425 -5.28 4.09 -20.71
N LYS A 426 -4.61 4.42 -21.83
CA LYS A 426 -4.62 3.56 -23.02
C LYS A 426 -4.05 2.18 -22.72
N PHE A 427 -2.93 2.11 -22.00
CA PHE A 427 -2.35 0.84 -21.60
C PHE A 427 -3.28 0.06 -20.67
N TYR A 428 -3.89 0.73 -19.68
CA TYR A 428 -4.86 0.12 -18.78
C TYR A 428 -6.05 -0.46 -19.55
N ASP A 429 -6.68 0.28 -20.47
CA ASP A 429 -7.80 -0.23 -21.27
C ASP A 429 -7.45 -1.46 -22.11
N GLN A 430 -6.22 -1.53 -22.61
CA GLN A 430 -5.76 -2.67 -23.39
C GLN A 430 -5.56 -3.95 -22.56
N HIS A 431 -5.19 -3.82 -21.27
CA HIS A 431 -4.75 -4.96 -20.45
C HIS A 431 -5.59 -5.19 -19.18
N LYS A 432 -6.54 -4.32 -18.84
CA LYS A 432 -7.29 -4.39 -17.57
C LYS A 432 -8.06 -5.69 -17.40
N VAL A 433 -8.61 -6.26 -18.47
CA VAL A 433 -9.32 -7.55 -18.43
C VAL A 433 -8.34 -8.70 -18.18
N GLU A 434 -7.18 -8.67 -18.83
CA GLU A 434 -6.12 -9.68 -18.64
C GLU A 434 -5.58 -9.67 -17.20
N PHE A 435 -5.35 -8.48 -16.64
CA PHE A 435 -4.73 -8.35 -15.32
C PHE A 435 -5.72 -8.50 -14.16
N PHE A 436 -6.96 -8.05 -14.31
CA PHE A 436 -7.84 -7.84 -13.16
C PHE A 436 -9.22 -8.49 -13.26
N GLY A 437 -9.64 -8.93 -14.46
CA GLY A 437 -11.00 -9.43 -14.72
C GLY A 437 -12.05 -8.31 -14.67
N ASP A 438 -12.25 -7.72 -13.50
CA ASP A 438 -13.07 -6.54 -13.27
C ASP A 438 -12.26 -5.26 -13.53
N SER A 439 -12.88 -4.24 -14.11
CA SER A 439 -12.16 -3.02 -14.45
C SER A 439 -13.00 -1.77 -14.44
N HIS A 440 -12.34 -0.63 -14.25
CA HIS A 440 -12.99 0.69 -14.20
C HIS A 440 -13.05 1.34 -15.58
N ASP A 441 -14.04 2.19 -15.80
CA ASP A 441 -14.17 3.00 -17.01
C ASP A 441 -13.65 4.43 -16.76
N TYR A 442 -12.55 4.76 -17.45
CA TYR A 442 -11.94 6.10 -17.44
C TYR A 442 -12.19 6.87 -18.73
N SER A 443 -13.25 6.54 -19.48
CA SER A 443 -13.58 7.21 -20.76
C SER A 443 -13.81 8.71 -20.61
N ALA A 444 -14.40 9.16 -19.49
CA ALA A 444 -14.57 10.58 -19.21
C ALA A 444 -13.22 11.31 -19.04
N LEU A 445 -12.29 10.73 -18.27
CA LEU A 445 -10.95 11.28 -18.08
C LEU A 445 -10.16 11.30 -19.41
N LYS A 446 -10.17 10.20 -20.18
CA LYS A 446 -9.51 10.14 -21.49
C LYS A 446 -9.98 11.25 -22.43
N ARG A 447 -11.28 11.52 -22.48
CA ARG A 447 -11.85 12.62 -23.30
C ARG A 447 -11.34 13.98 -22.84
N GLN A 448 -11.33 14.25 -21.54
CA GLN A 448 -10.83 15.52 -20.99
C GLN A 448 -9.34 15.72 -21.31
N LEU A 449 -8.52 14.69 -21.09
CA LEU A 449 -7.09 14.74 -21.41
C LEU A 449 -6.84 14.95 -22.90
N PHE A 450 -7.61 14.30 -23.77
CA PHE A 450 -7.50 14.45 -25.22
C PHE A 450 -7.85 15.87 -25.67
N THR A 451 -8.96 16.43 -25.17
CA THR A 451 -9.35 17.81 -25.45
C THR A 451 -8.26 18.80 -25.01
N GLU A 452 -7.70 18.60 -23.82
CA GLU A 452 -6.69 19.51 -23.27
C GLU A 452 -5.36 19.45 -24.04
N MET A 453 -4.92 18.26 -24.44
CA MET A 453 -3.72 18.11 -25.28
C MET A 453 -3.90 18.77 -26.67
N ASN A 454 -5.10 18.73 -27.25
CA ASN A 454 -5.35 19.37 -28.54
C ASN A 454 -5.41 20.90 -28.43
N ARG A 455 -5.86 21.46 -27.30
CA ARG A 455 -5.84 22.91 -27.06
C ARG A 455 -4.42 23.46 -27.07
N THR A 456 -3.48 22.77 -26.43
CA THR A 456 -2.06 23.19 -26.37
C THR A 456 -1.33 23.13 -27.70
N HIS A 457 -1.88 22.45 -28.72
CA HIS A 457 -1.32 22.44 -30.07
C HIS A 457 -1.82 23.60 -30.96
N SER A 458 -2.93 24.23 -30.59
CA SER A 458 -3.54 25.33 -31.33
C SER A 458 -3.08 26.72 -30.85
N SER A 459 -2.46 26.79 -29.68
CA SER A 459 -1.80 27.97 -29.11
C SER A 459 -0.31 27.96 -29.42
#